data_AF-A0A5S5AWF7-F1
#
_entry.id   AF-A0A5S5AWF7-F1
#
_cell.length_a   1.000
_cell.length_b   1.000
_cell.length_c   1.000
_cell.angle_alpha   90.00
_cell.angle_beta   90.00
_cell.angle_gamma   90.00
#
_symmetry.space_group_name_H-M   'P 1'
#
loop_
_entity.id
_entity.type
_entity.pdbx_description
1 polymer ?
#
loop_
_entity_poly.entity_id
_entity_poly.type
_entity_poly.pdbx_seq_one_letter_code
_entity_poly.pdbx_strand_id
1 'polypeptide(L)' 'MTKCLYCKGTLVRKRVRVEKWVNEKLIVIENVPALVCEECGEKYYDAETALKLDEFLYETKPDRIIQVPVFEYKEG' A
#
# COMPACT_ATOMS: atom_id res chain seq x y z
N MET A 1 18.94 3.87 -0.29
CA MET A 1 18.33 5.10 0.28
C MET A 1 18.13 4.88 1.76
N THR A 2 18.67 5.75 2.62
CA THR A 2 18.55 5.63 4.10
C THR A 2 17.79 6.80 4.73
N LYS A 3 17.51 7.84 3.95
CA LYS A 3 16.80 9.06 4.36
C LYS A 3 15.56 9.28 3.52
N CYS A 4 14.48 9.70 4.18
CA CYS A 4 13.21 10.03 3.56
C CYS A 4 13.40 11.21 2.61
N LEU A 5 12.88 11.10 1.39
CA LEU A 5 12.97 12.19 0.42
C LEU A 5 12.09 13.38 0.82
N TYR A 6 10.98 13.10 1.52
CA TYR A 6 10.03 14.09 2.01
C TYR A 6 10.52 14.83 3.26
N CYS A 7 10.63 14.14 4.41
CA CYS A 7 10.95 14.78 5.70
C CYS A 7 12.41 14.66 6.16
N LYS A 8 13.28 13.96 5.39
CA LYS A 8 14.68 13.64 5.76
C LYS A 8 14.86 12.74 7.01
N GLY A 9 13.79 12.19 7.57
CA GLY A 9 13.83 11.18 8.63
C GLY A 9 14.45 9.86 8.19
N THR A 10 14.65 8.93 9.13
CA THR A 10 15.28 7.63 8.89
C THR A 10 14.31 6.64 8.21
N LEU A 11 14.82 5.90 7.22
CA LEU A 11 14.09 4.83 6.54
C LEU A 11 14.49 3.46 7.09
N VAL A 12 13.49 2.61 7.31
CA VAL A 12 13.67 1.22 7.76
C VAL A 12 12.92 0.25 6.87
N ARG A 13 13.47 -0.96 6.68
CA ARG A 13 12.79 -2.02 5.93
C ARG A 13 11.66 -2.61 6.77
N LYS A 14 10.45 -2.62 6.24
CA LYS A 14 9.26 -3.21 6.86
C LYS A 14 8.44 -3.98 5.83
N ARG A 15 7.58 -4.88 6.33
CA ARG A 15 6.50 -5.50 5.56
C ARG A 15 5.24 -4.70 5.85
N VAL A 16 4.60 -4.18 4.80
CA VAL A 16 3.46 -3.28 4.92
C VAL A 16 2.25 -3.82 4.18
N ARG A 17 1.09 -3.24 4.50
CA ARG A 17 -0.12 -3.36 3.69
C ARG A 17 -0.18 -2.20 2.68
N VAL A 18 -0.65 -2.54 1.48
CA VAL A 18 -0.93 -1.60 0.39
C VAL A 18 -2.39 -1.73 -0.01
N GLU A 19 -3.10 -0.63 0.00
CA GLU A 19 -4.48 -0.51 -0.42
C GLU A 19 -4.57 0.24 -1.76
N LYS A 20 -5.23 -0.33 -2.77
CA LYS A 20 -5.45 0.31 -4.07
C LYS A 20 -6.93 0.21 -4.46
N TRP A 21 -7.46 1.29 -5.05
CA TRP A 21 -8.77 1.28 -5.69
C TRP A 21 -8.62 0.99 -7.18
N VAL A 22 -9.32 -0.03 -7.67
CA VAL A 22 -9.22 -0.53 -9.05
C VAL A 22 -10.60 -0.94 -9.52
N ASN A 23 -11.12 -0.32 -10.59
CA ASN A 23 -12.46 -0.61 -11.11
C ASN A 23 -13.53 -0.68 -10.01
N GLU A 24 -13.55 0.33 -9.13
CA GLU A 24 -14.47 0.46 -7.98
C GLU A 24 -14.32 -0.60 -6.87
N LYS A 25 -13.28 -1.44 -6.93
CA LYS A 25 -12.96 -2.41 -5.89
C LYS A 25 -11.75 -1.97 -5.09
N LEU A 26 -11.83 -2.12 -3.78
CA LEU A 26 -10.68 -2.00 -2.89
C LEU A 26 -9.89 -3.31 -2.90
N ILE A 27 -8.65 -3.26 -3.40
CA ILE A 27 -7.68 -4.35 -3.35
C ILE A 27 -6.71 -4.09 -2.20
N VAL A 28 -6.48 -5.11 -1.39
CA VAL A 28 -5.55 -5.06 -0.25
C VAL A 28 -4.45 -6.10 -0.45
N ILE A 29 -3.21 -5.64 -0.52
CA ILE A 29 -2.03 -6.49 -0.70
C ILE A 29 -1.23 -6.48 0.60
N GLU A 30 -1.02 -7.65 1.18
CA GLU A 30 -0.33 -7.81 2.47
C GLU A 30 1.14 -8.20 2.27
N ASN A 31 1.96 -7.97 3.30
CA ASN A 31 3.37 -8.37 3.33
C ASN A 31 4.25 -7.78 2.21
N VAL A 32 3.90 -6.60 1.72
CA VAL A 32 4.67 -5.89 0.68
C VAL A 32 5.98 -5.38 1.29
N PRO A 33 7.15 -5.70 0.71
CA PRO A 33 8.42 -5.15 1.19
C PRO A 33 8.50 -3.65 0.88
N ALA A 34 8.84 -2.82 1.87
CA ALA A 34 8.98 -1.38 1.68
C ALA A 34 10.07 -0.80 2.58
N LEU A 35 10.61 0.35 2.18
CA LEU A 35 11.29 1.27 3.09
C LEU A 35 10.26 2.26 3.64
N VAL A 36 10.12 2.30 4.96
CA VAL A 36 9.15 3.17 5.64
C VAL A 36 9.90 4.21 6.46
N CYS A 37 9.52 5.47 6.34
CA CYS A 37 10.02 6.51 7.23
C CYS A 37 9.40 6.37 8.62
N GLU A 38 10.23 6.31 9.66
CA GLU A 38 9.75 6.16 11.04
C GLU A 38 9.12 7.44 11.61
N GLU A 39 9.41 8.59 10.99
CA GLU A 39 8.91 9.88 11.45
C GLU A 39 7.58 10.27 10.78
N CYS A 40 7.50 10.16 9.46
CA CYS A 40 6.31 10.63 8.71
C CYS A 40 5.48 9.51 8.08
N GLY A 41 5.94 8.25 8.14
CA GLY A 41 5.21 7.10 7.57
C GLY A 41 5.31 6.92 6.06
N GLU A 42 6.06 7.77 5.34
CA GLU A 42 6.24 7.68 3.89
C GLU A 42 6.79 6.30 3.48
N LYS A 43 6.25 5.72 2.42
CA LYS A 43 6.57 4.36 1.97
C LYS A 43 7.23 4.41 0.59
N TYR A 44 8.40 3.77 0.47
CA TYR A 44 9.12 3.63 -0.79
C TYR A 44 9.21 2.15 -1.18
N TYR A 45 8.91 1.87 -2.44
CA TYR A 45 8.99 0.54 -3.06
C TYR A 45 10.11 0.55 -4.10
N ASP A 46 10.88 -0.52 -4.18
CA ASP A 46 11.82 -0.70 -5.29
C ASP A 46 11.08 -1.07 -6.59
N ALA A 47 11.81 -1.05 -7.70
CA ALA A 47 11.23 -1.28 -9.02
C ALA A 47 10.57 -2.67 -9.13
N GLU A 48 11.20 -3.71 -8.57
CA GLU A 48 10.65 -5.07 -8.59
C GLU A 48 9.34 -5.15 -7.81
N THR A 49 9.31 -4.54 -6.61
CA THR A 49 8.10 -4.50 -5.79
C THR A 49 6.99 -3.71 -6.47
N ALA A 50 7.31 -2.57 -7.08
CA ALA A 50 6.34 -1.76 -7.81
C ALA A 50 5.71 -2.53 -8.99
N LEU A 51 6.53 -3.24 -9.79
CA LEU A 51 6.03 -4.07 -10.89
C LEU A 51 5.10 -5.18 -10.39
N LYS A 52 5.48 -5.90 -9.32
CA LYS A 52 4.62 -6.93 -8.71
C LYS A 52 3.31 -6.36 -8.17
N LEU A 53 3.33 -5.17 -7.56
CA LEU A 53 2.12 -4.48 -7.09
C LEU A 53 1.14 -4.15 -8.22
N ASP A 54 1.62 -3.99 -9.45
CA ASP A 54 0.78 -3.73 -10.62
C ASP A 54 0.26 -5.04 -11.24
N GLU A 55 0.98 -6.16 -11.12
CA GLU A 55 0.49 -7.48 -11.54
C GLU A 55 -0.75 -7.92 -10.76
N PHE A 56 -0.84 -7.59 -9.46
CA PHE A 56 -2.03 -7.87 -8.63
C PHE A 56 -3.32 -7.21 -9.15
N LEU A 57 -3.24 -6.22 -10.04
CA LEU A 57 -4.41 -5.65 -10.70
C LEU A 57 -5.10 -6.66 -11.63
N TYR A 58 -4.36 -7.66 -12.12
CA TYR A 58 -4.82 -8.66 -13.07
C TYR A 58 -5.03 -10.04 -12.44
N GLU A 59 -4.65 -10.23 -11.18
CA GLU A 59 -4.88 -11.49 -10.48
C GLU A 59 -6.38 -11.74 -10.28
N THR A 60 -6.79 -12.99 -10.53
CA THR A 60 -8.20 -13.37 -10.57
C THR A 60 -8.68 -14.02 -9.26
N LYS A 61 -7.78 -14.43 -8.37
CA LYS A 61 -8.13 -15.14 -7.12
C LYS A 61 -7.32 -14.63 -5.93
N PRO A 62 -7.97 -13.99 -4.92
CA PRO A 62 -7.29 -13.57 -3.70
C PRO A 62 -7.10 -14.74 -2.71
N ASP A 63 -6.11 -14.62 -1.83
CA ASP A 63 -5.93 -15.54 -0.70
C ASP A 63 -7.09 -15.47 0.29
N ARG A 64 -7.64 -14.26 0.50
CA ARG A 64 -8.82 -14.00 1.33
C ARG A 64 -9.54 -12.74 0.89
N ILE A 65 -10.82 -12.66 1.24
CA ILE A 65 -11.67 -11.49 1.01
C ILE A 65 -12.07 -10.91 2.37
N ILE A 66 -12.06 -9.58 2.47
CA ILE A 66 -12.61 -8.84 3.61
C ILE A 66 -13.90 -8.13 3.18
N GLN A 67 -14.87 -8.03 4.09
CA GLN A 67 -16.03 -7.17 3.89
C GLN A 67 -15.69 -5.76 4.37
N VAL A 68 -15.91 -4.77 3.51
CA VAL A 68 -15.61 -3.37 3.81
C VAL A 68 -16.92 -2.58 3.78
N PRO A 69 -17.41 -2.07 4.92
CA PRO A 69 -18.59 -1.24 4.93
C PRO A 69 -18.28 0.13 4.32
N VAL A 70 -19.19 0.63 3.48
CA VAL A 70 -19.10 1.95 2.86
C VAL A 70 -20.26 2.79 3.38
N PHE A 71 -19.94 3.97 3.91
CA PHE A 71 -20.91 4.92 4.42
C PHE A 71 -20.95 6.14 3.50
N GLU A 72 -22.15 6.61 3.18
CA GLU A 72 -22.35 7.89 2.51
C GLU A 72 -22.24 9.01 3.55
N TYR A 73 -21.39 10.02 3.28
CA TYR A 73 -21.32 11.22 4.10
C TYR A 73 -22.56 12.08 3.83
N LYS A 74 -23.34 12.37 4.87
CA LYS A 74 -24.54 13.22 4.79
C LYS A 74 -24.26 14.54 5.48
N GLU A 75 -24.28 15.63 4.71
CA GLU A 75 -24.32 16.99 5.27
C GLU A 75 -25.70 17.25 5.89
N GLY A 76 -25.70 17.92 7.05
CA GLY A 76 -26.90 18.36 7.76
C GLY A 76 -27.21 19.82 7.52
#